data_AF-A0A941MV37-F1
#
_entry.id   AF-A0A941MV37-F1
#
_cell.length_a   1.000
_cell.length_b   1.000
_cell.length_c   1.000
_cell.angle_alpha   90.00
_cell.angle_beta   90.00
_cell.angle_gamma   90.00
#
_symmetry.space_group_name_H-M   'P 1'
#
loop_
_entity.id
_entity.type
_entity.pdbx_description
1 polymer ?
#
loop_
_entity_poly.entity_id
_entity_poly.type
_entity_poly.pdbx_seq_one_letter_code
_entity_poly.pdbx_strand_id
1 'polypeptide(L)' 'MDDRAFSFLNDLLTSPSPSGYEQPVQTVVRNYVGRFADEVRTDWHGNVIAAVNPEG' A
#
# COMPACT_ATOMS: atom_id res chain seq x y z
N MET A 1 9.21 -5.96 -18.81
CA MET A 1 8.64 -5.19 -17.69
C MET A 1 8.17 -6.20 -16.66
N ASP A 2 8.41 -6.04 -15.35
CA ASP A 2 7.83 -6.96 -14.36
C ASP A 2 6.33 -6.69 -14.29
N ASP A 3 5.51 -7.66 -14.72
CA ASP A 3 4.06 -7.51 -14.84
C ASP A 3 3.39 -7.19 -13.48
N ARG A 4 3.97 -7.65 -12.37
CA ARG A 4 3.44 -7.37 -11.03
C ARG A 4 3.69 -5.93 -10.62
N ALA A 5 4.90 -5.42 -10.88
CA ALA A 5 5.23 -4.04 -10.61
C ALA A 5 4.41 -3.09 -11.49
N PHE A 6 4.18 -3.46 -12.75
CA PHE A 6 3.31 -2.69 -13.65
C PHE A 6 1.85 -2.69 -13.20
N SER A 7 1.28 -3.85 -12.85
CA SER A 7 -0.09 -3.93 -12.32
C SER A 7 -0.25 -3.10 -11.05
N PHE A 8 0.69 -3.19 -10.11
CA PHE A 8 0.66 -2.39 -8.89
C PHE A 8 0.70 -0.88 -9.18
N LEU A 9 1.60 -0.44 -10.05
CA LEU A 9 1.68 0.97 -10.46
C LEU A 9 0.38 1.43 -11.13
N ASN A 10 -0.20 0.61 -12.01
CA ASN A 10 -1.46 0.91 -12.67
C ASN A 10 -2.62 1.04 -11.65
N ASP A 11 -2.74 0.09 -10.73
CA ASP A 11 -3.78 0.12 -9.68
C ASP A 11 -3.62 1.34 -8.77
N LEU A 12 -2.38 1.73 -8.47
CA LEU A 12 -2.07 2.91 -7.66
C LEU A 12 -2.47 4.21 -8.38
N LEU A 13 -2.16 4.32 -9.67
CA LEU A 13 -2.48 5.52 -10.48
C LEU A 13 -3.96 5.66 -10.82
N THR A 14 -4.68 4.54 -10.95
CA THR A 14 -6.10 4.53 -11.33
C THR A 14 -7.04 4.58 -10.12
N SER A 15 -6.52 4.41 -8.90
CA SER A 15 -7.29 4.54 -7.68
C SER A 15 -7.57 6.01 -7.33
N PRO A 16 -8.83 6.44 -7.19
CA PRO A 16 -9.14 7.81 -6.78
C PRO A 16 -8.71 8.04 -5.33
N SER A 17 -7.86 9.05 -5.10
CA SER A 17 -7.37 9.40 -3.75
C SER A 17 -7.22 10.92 -3.59
N PRO A 18 -8.33 11.69 -3.64
CA PRO A 18 -8.26 13.10 -3.30
C PRO A 18 -7.92 13.26 -1.81
N SER A 19 -7.41 14.44 -1.45
CA SER A 19 -7.04 14.76 -0.07
C SER A 19 -8.20 14.50 0.89
N GLY A 20 -7.95 13.70 1.94
CA GLY A 20 -8.93 13.29 2.95
C GLY A 20 -9.79 12.06 2.60
N TYR A 21 -9.64 11.51 1.39
CA TYR A 21 -10.33 10.30 0.93
C TYR A 21 -9.34 9.27 0.35
N GLU A 22 -8.17 9.12 0.97
CA GLU A 22 -7.10 8.25 0.47
C GLU A 22 -7.35 6.75 0.69
N GLN A 23 -8.50 6.35 1.25
CA GLN A 23 -8.79 4.94 1.57
C GLN A 23 -8.67 3.98 0.37
N PRO A 24 -9.03 4.36 -0.87
CA PRO A 24 -8.84 3.49 -2.04
C PRO A 24 -7.36 3.18 -2.31
N VAL A 25 -6.49 4.20 -2.37
CA VAL A 25 -5.06 3.99 -2.60
C VAL A 25 -4.37 3.30 -1.42
N GLN A 26 -4.79 3.60 -0.19
CA GLN A 26 -4.33 2.87 1.01
C GLN A 26 -4.62 1.37 0.92
N THR A 27 -5.77 0.99 0.34
CA THR A 27 -6.15 -0.42 0.14
C THR A 27 -5.26 -1.11 -0.89
N VAL A 28 -4.95 -0.44 -2.00
CA VAL A 28 -4.00 -0.95 -3.00
C VAL A 28 -2.63 -1.20 -2.38
N VAL A 29 -2.11 -0.22 -1.63
CA VAL A 29 -0.80 -0.35 -0.96
C VAL A 29 -0.82 -1.50 0.03
N ARG A 30 -1.81 -1.58 0.94
CA ARG A 30 -1.95 -2.67 1.92
C ARG A 30 -1.97 -4.06 1.25
N ASN A 31 -2.73 -4.21 0.17
CA ASN A 31 -2.85 -5.47 -0.56
C ASN A 31 -1.53 -5.87 -1.27
N TYR A 32 -0.77 -4.88 -1.74
CA TYR A 32 0.52 -5.12 -2.38
C TYR A 32 1.59 -5.51 -1.34
N VAL A 33 1.72 -4.71 -0.27
CA VAL A 33 2.77 -4.91 0.75
C VAL A 33 2.52 -6.11 1.65
N GLY A 34 1.25 -6.46 1.93
CA GLY A 34 0.88 -7.58 2.81
C GLY A 34 1.29 -8.96 2.26
N ARG A 35 1.82 -9.03 1.04
CA ARG A 35 2.37 -10.27 0.46
C ARG A 35 3.80 -10.55 0.90
N PHE A 36 4.50 -9.55 1.41
CA PHE A 36 5.93 -9.65 1.74
C PHE A 36 6.34 -8.94 3.04
N ALA A 37 5.50 -8.06 3.59
CA ALA A 37 5.73 -7.42 4.88
C ALA A 37 5.25 -8.32 6.02
N ASP A 38 6.05 -8.42 7.08
CA ASP A 38 5.70 -9.16 8.30
C ASP A 38 4.71 -8.37 9.16
N GLU A 39 4.77 -7.04 9.09
CA GLU A 39 3.85 -6.13 9.75
C GLU A 39 3.31 -5.09 8.75
N VAL A 40 1.99 -4.89 8.76
CA VAL A 40 1.32 -3.78 8.07
C VAL A 40 0.35 -3.12 9.06
N ARG A 41 0.56 -1.82 9.31
CA ARG A 41 -0.31 -1.03 10.18
C ARG A 41 -0.73 0.28 9.54
N THR A 42 -1.79 0.86 10.07
CA THR A 42 -2.27 2.19 9.68
C THR A 42 -2.35 3.08 10.91
N ASP A 43 -1.79 4.28 10.83
CA ASP A 43 -1.84 5.24 11.93
C ASP A 43 -3.14 6.06 11.93
N TRP A 44 -3.27 6.97 12.90
CA TRP A 44 -4.44 7.84 13.03
C TRP A 44 -4.64 8.79 11.85
N HIS A 45 -3.59 9.10 11.09
CA HIS A 45 -3.63 9.96 9.91
C HIS A 45 -3.91 9.18 8.62
N GLY A 46 -4.03 7.85 8.67
CA GLY A 46 -4.25 7.01 7.50
C GLY A 46 -2.98 6.60 6.76
N ASN A 47 -1.79 6.88 7.32
CA ASN A 47 -0.55 6.42 6.70
C ASN A 47 -0.46 4.90 6.78
N VAL A 48 -0.19 4.25 5.65
CA VAL A 48 0.10 2.81 5.61
C VAL A 48 1.59 2.61 5.84
N ILE A 49 1.94 1.89 6.90
CA ILE A 49 3.32 1.60 7.30
C ILE A 49 3.51 0.09 7.22
N ALA A 50 4.56 -0.33 6.51
CA ALA A 50 4.90 -1.73 6.30
C ALA A 50 6.35 -1.99 6.74
N ALA A 51 6.58 -3.08 7.47
CA ALA A 51 7.90 -3.50 7.91
C ALA A 51 8.19 -4.94 7.48
N VAL A 52 9.42 -5.16 7.01
CA VAL A 52 10.01 -6.49 6.77
C VAL A 52 11.10 -6.66 7.82
N ASN A 53 11.11 -7.78 8.52
CA ASN A 53 11.97 -8.04 9.68
C ASN A 53 11.86 -6.96 10.77
N PRO A 54 10.67 -6.73 11.37
CA PRO A 54 10.47 -5.67 12.37
C PRO A 54 11.36 -5.82 13.61
N GLU A 55 11.92 -7.00 13.87
CA GLU A 55 12.76 -7.28 15.04
C GLU A 55 14.28 -7.18 14.77
N GLY A 56 14.71 -7.11 13.50
CA GLY A 56 16.14 -7.05 13.10
C GLY A 56 16.79 -8.41 12.88
#